data_AF-A0A0B8PMQ6-F1
#
_entry.id   AF-A0A0B8PMQ6-F1
#
_cell.length_a   1.000
_cell.length_b   1.000
_cell.length_c   1.000
_cell.angle_alpha   90.00
_cell.angle_beta   90.00
_cell.angle_gamma   90.00
#
_symmetry.space_group_name_H-M   'P 1'
#
loop_
_entity.id
_entity.type
_entity.pdbx_description
1 polymer ?
#
loop_
_entity_poly.entity_id
_entity_poly.type
_entity_poly.pdbx_seq_one_letter_code
_entity_poly.pdbx_strand_id
1 'polypeptide(L)' 'MTNAQTATMDLEVIKTPLVLKVLVVLAMMTLMGGTLTGVMTYFNLGYSESFFKDWFSSFTTVAMTVMPIGFVLMAS' A
#
# COMPACT_ATOMS: atom_id res chain seq x y z
N MET A 1 -36.44 4.60 43.48
CA MET A 1 -35.91 3.79 42.36
C MET A 1 -35.54 4.76 41.25
N THR A 2 -34.31 5.28 41.29
CA THR A 2 -33.80 6.17 40.23
C THR A 2 -32.72 5.39 39.54
N ASN A 3 -33.10 4.65 38.51
CA ASN A 3 -32.19 3.84 37.72
C ASN A 3 -31.34 4.80 36.90
N ALA A 4 -30.06 4.91 37.28
CA ALA A 4 -29.06 5.55 36.46
C ALA A 4 -29.09 4.86 35.09
N GLN A 5 -29.56 5.59 34.08
CA GLN A 5 -29.32 5.24 32.70
C GLN A 5 -27.82 5.41 32.47
N THR A 6 -27.06 4.38 32.81
CA THR A 6 -25.71 4.18 32.31
C THR A 6 -25.88 4.01 30.81
N ALA A 7 -25.68 5.10 30.07
CA ALA A 7 -25.60 5.09 28.62
C ALA A 7 -24.41 4.20 28.24
N THR A 8 -24.68 2.91 28.06
CA THR A 8 -23.81 2.02 27.30
C THR A 8 -23.85 2.55 25.87
N MET A 9 -22.90 3.43 25.56
CA MET A 9 -22.52 3.69 24.18
C MET A 9 -21.99 2.37 23.64
N ASP A 10 -22.88 1.55 23.09
CA ASP A 10 -22.50 0.43 22.26
C ASP A 10 -21.76 1.03 21.08
N LEU A 11 -20.43 1.07 21.20
CA LEU A 11 -19.54 1.41 20.10
C LEU A 11 -19.74 0.30 19.07
N GLU A 12 -20.67 0.52 18.14
CA GLU A 12 -20.85 -0.31 16.97
C GLU A 12 -19.49 -0.40 16.28
N VAL A 13 -18.84 -1.56 16.43
CA VAL A 13 -17.53 -1.80 15.85
C VAL A 13 -17.72 -1.80 14.34
N ILE A 14 -17.52 -0.64 13.71
CA ILE A 14 -17.54 -0.50 12.26
C ILE A 14 -16.40 -1.37 11.71
N LYS A 15 -16.75 -2.58 11.27
CA LYS A 15 -15.83 -3.48 10.58
C LYS A 15 -15.40 -2.79 9.30
N THR A 16 -14.17 -2.26 9.28
CA THR A 16 -13.59 -1.70 8.07
C THR A 16 -13.59 -2.77 6.98
N PRO A 17 -14.20 -2.52 5.81
CA PRO A 17 -14.30 -3.52 4.77
C PRO A 17 -12.89 -3.93 4.31
N LEU A 18 -12.70 -5.24 4.09
CA LEU A 18 -11.41 -5.82 3.72
C LEU A 18 -10.83 -5.16 2.45
N VAL A 19 -11.70 -4.81 1.50
CA VAL A 19 -11.34 -4.09 0.28
C VAL A 19 -10.63 -2.77 0.59
N LEU A 20 -11.13 -2.02 1.58
CA LEU A 20 -10.54 -0.73 1.95
C LEU A 20 -9.15 -0.92 2.55
N LYS A 21 -8.97 -1.96 3.40
CA LYS A 21 -7.65 -2.30 3.96
C LYS A 21 -6.65 -2.64 2.86
N VAL A 22 -7.05 -3.50 1.91
CA VAL A 22 -6.18 -3.89 0.79
C VAL A 22 -5.85 -2.70 -0.10
N LEU A 23 -6.83 -1.85 -0.43
CA LEU A 23 -6.60 -0.64 -1.22
C LEU A 23 -5.63 0.33 -0.53
N VAL A 24 -5.77 0.53 0.79
CA VAL A 24 -4.86 1.39 1.55
C VAL A 24 -3.44 0.82 1.53
N VAL A 25 -3.27 -0.49 1.74
CA VAL A 25 -1.94 -1.13 1.68
C VAL A 25 -1.34 -1.01 0.28
N LEU A 26 -2.11 -1.30 -0.77
CA LEU A 26 -1.66 -1.16 -2.15
C LEU A 26 -1.27 0.28 -2.49
N ALA A 27 -2.06 1.26 -2.04
CA ALA A 27 -1.75 2.67 -2.22
C ALA A 27 -0.43 3.03 -1.52
N MET A 28 -0.26 2.64 -0.26
CA MET A 28 0.97 2.89 0.50
C MET A 28 2.19 2.23 -0.14
N MET A 29 2.08 0.97 -0.57
CA MET A 29 3.17 0.25 -1.23
C MET A 29 3.54 0.87 -2.58
N THR A 30 2.53 1.28 -3.36
CA THR A 30 2.75 1.96 -4.64
C THR A 30 3.39 3.32 -4.45
N LEU A 31 2.99 4.07 -3.42
CA LEU A 31 3.51 5.40 -3.15
C LEU A 31 4.97 5.32 -2.67
N MET A 32 5.27 4.43 -1.71
CA MET A 32 6.65 4.24 -1.23
C MET A 32 7.56 3.58 -2.28
N GLY A 33 7.13 2.45 -2.86
CA GLY A 33 7.93 1.72 -3.84
C GLY A 33 8.05 2.47 -5.17
N GLY A 34 6.98 3.11 -5.63
CA GLY A 34 6.95 3.89 -6.86
C GLY A 34 7.84 5.13 -6.78
N THR A 35 7.82 5.87 -5.67
CA THR A 35 8.69 7.05 -5.50
C THR A 35 10.16 6.65 -5.42
N LEU A 36 10.52 5.63 -4.64
CA LEU A 36 11.91 5.15 -4.57
C LEU A 36 12.42 4.65 -5.92
N THR A 37 11.61 3.84 -6.62
CA THR A 37 11.96 3.35 -7.96
C THR A 37 12.04 4.49 -8.97
N GLY A 38 11.18 5.50 -8.85
CA GLY A 38 11.15 6.70 -9.69
C GLY A 38 12.38 7.56 -9.51
N VAL A 39 12.77 7.84 -8.26
CA VAL A 39 13.99 8.60 -7.93
C VAL A 39 15.23 7.87 -8.45
N MET A 40 15.31 6.55 -8.26
CA MET A 40 16.41 5.74 -8.81
C MET A 40 16.45 5.78 -10.33
N THR A 41 15.30 5.64 -11.00
CA THR A 41 15.20 5.74 -12.46
C THR A 41 15.61 7.13 -12.94
N TYR A 42 15.23 8.18 -12.20
CA TYR A 42 15.52 9.57 -12.54
C TYR A 42 17.02 9.86 -12.43
N PHE A 43 17.68 9.36 -11.39
CA PHE A 43 19.13 9.48 -11.25
C PHE A 43 19.90 8.71 -12.33
N ASN A 44 19.38 7.57 -12.77
CA ASN A 44 20.07 6.70 -13.73
C ASN A 44 19.87 7.13 -15.20
N LEU A 45 18.68 7.60 -15.57
CA LEU A 45 18.32 7.91 -16.96
C LEU A 45 18.06 9.40 -17.23
N GLY A 46 17.87 10.21 -16.17
CA GLY A 46 17.39 11.59 -16.29
C GLY A 46 15.90 11.69 -16.64
N TYR A 47 15.37 12.91 -16.70
CA TYR A 47 14.00 13.15 -17.16
C TYR A 47 13.98 13.14 -18.70
N SER A 48 13.52 12.04 -19.29
CA SER A 48 13.36 11.87 -20.74
C SER A 48 11.90 11.56 -21.08
N GLU A 49 11.52 11.61 -22.36
CA GLU A 49 10.17 11.19 -22.79
C GLU A 49 9.87 9.70 -22.50
N SER A 50 10.90 8.86 -22.35
CA SER A 50 10.76 7.44 -21.98
C SER A 50 10.70 7.20 -20.48
N PHE A 51 11.01 8.20 -19.65
CA PHE A 51 11.14 8.07 -18.20
C PHE A 51 9.95 7.36 -17.57
N PHE A 52 8.72 7.75 -17.92
CA PHE A 52 7.51 7.12 -17.37
C PHE A 52 7.37 5.64 -17.75
N LYS A 53 7.77 5.25 -18.96
CA LYS A 53 7.77 3.84 -19.39
C LYS A 53 8.83 3.04 -18.65
N ASP A 54 10.04 3.58 -18.57
CA ASP A 54 11.18 2.90 -17.94
C ASP A 54 10.97 2.77 -16.42
N TRP A 55 10.44 3.81 -15.79
CA TRP A 55 10.04 3.82 -14.39
C TRP A 55 8.93 2.80 -14.11
N PHE A 56 7.83 2.82 -14.89
CA PHE A 56 6.71 1.92 -14.68
C PHE A 56 7.10 0.45 -14.92
N SER A 57 7.92 0.18 -15.94
CA SER A 57 8.48 -1.15 -16.22
C SER A 57 9.36 -1.64 -15.06
N SER A 58 10.21 -0.76 -14.51
CA SER A 58 11.07 -1.11 -13.37
C SER A 58 10.24 -1.36 -12.11
N PHE A 59 9.27 -0.50 -11.84
CA PHE A 59 8.35 -0.64 -10.70
C PHE A 59 7.54 -1.94 -10.77
N THR A 60 6.99 -2.27 -11.94
CA THR A 60 6.22 -3.51 -12.13
C THR A 60 7.08 -4.76 -12.03
N THR A 61 8.32 -4.72 -12.51
CA THR A 61 9.29 -5.82 -12.36
C THR A 61 9.59 -6.08 -10.88
N VAL A 62 9.86 -5.03 -10.11
CA VAL A 62 10.09 -5.14 -8.66
C VAL A 62 8.84 -5.61 -7.94
N ALA A 63 7.66 -5.08 -8.28
CA ALA A 63 6.40 -5.52 -7.69
C ALA A 63 6.15 -7.02 -7.92
N MET A 64 6.33 -7.51 -9.16
CA MET A 64 6.11 -8.93 -9.49
C MET A 64 7.16 -9.88 -8.93
N THR A 65 8.38 -9.42 -8.67
CA THR A 65 9.46 -10.29 -8.15
C THR A 65 9.53 -10.26 -6.63
N VAL A 66 9.37 -9.08 -6.01
CA VAL A 66 9.54 -8.88 -4.56
C VAL A 66 8.24 -9.10 -3.78
N MET A 67 7.05 -8.79 -4.32
CA MET A 67 5.80 -9.11 -3.62
C MET A 67 5.66 -10.61 -3.31
N PRO A 68 5.86 -11.54 -4.27
CA PRO A 68 5.74 -12.97 -3.97
C PRO A 68 6.72 -13.42 -2.90
N ILE A 69 7.95 -12.88 -2.90
CA ILE A 69 8.95 -13.16 -1.87
C ILE A 69 8.46 -12.69 -0.49
N GLY A 70 7.88 -11.48 -0.41
CA GLY A 70 7.28 -10.99 0.82
C GLY A 70 6.16 -11.89 1.35
N PHE A 71 5.31 -12.42 0.46
CA PHE A 71 4.27 -13.39 0.85
C PHE A 71 4.86 -14.73 1.31
N VAL A 72 5.90 -15.23 0.64
CA VAL A 72 6.59 -16.47 1.03
C VAL A 72 7.25 -16.32 2.40
N LEU A 73 7.90 -15.19 2.68
CA LEU A 73 8.53 -14.91 3.98
C LEU A 73 7.52 -14.78 5.12
N MET A 74 6.30 -14.30 4.85
CA MET A 74 5.23 -14.29 5.85
C MET A 74 4.61 -15.68 6.09
N ALA A 75 4.79 -16.62 5.15
CA ALA A 75 4.26 -17.97 5.23
C ALA A 75 5.23 -18.97 5.90
N SER A 76 6.52 -18.62 6.04
CA SER A 76 7.55 -19.39 6.74
C SER A 76 7.65 -19.03 8.21
#